data_AF-A0A7C4RF29-F1
#
_entry.id   AF-A0A7C4RF29-F1
#
_cell.length_a   1.000
_cell.length_b   1.000
_cell.length_c   1.000
_cell.angle_alpha   90.00
_cell.angle_beta   90.00
_cell.angle_gamma   90.00
#
_symmetry.space_group_name_H-M   'P 1'
#
loop_
_entity.id
_entity.type
_entity.pdbx_description
1 polymer ?
#
loop_
_entity_poly.entity_id
_entity_poly.type
_entity_poly.pdbx_seq_one_letter_code
_entity_poly.pdbx_strand_id
1 'polypeptide(L)'
;MKVKLSKRRREDYRLIIIPEVIDRDRCIPICDIGEGKLINRVKTFCRSKYRTNTHSLRYAFITHLLKQNVNLSIIAKITKHSRLDHILTYTQEKEAERILREEVEYG
;
A
#
# COMPACT_ATOMS: atom_id res chain seq x y z
N MET A 1 -11.87 4.84 10.62
CA MET A 1 -12.45 5.76 9.62
C MET A 1 -12.82 4.99 8.36
N LYS A 2 -13.93 5.31 7.67
CA LYS A 2 -14.26 4.72 6.35
C LYS A 2 -13.83 5.69 5.25
N VAL A 3 -13.04 5.22 4.30
CA VAL A 3 -12.56 6.00 3.14
C VAL A 3 -13.26 5.52 1.88
N LYS A 4 -13.83 6.46 1.12
CA LYS A 4 -14.49 6.18 -0.16
C LYS A 4 -13.44 5.82 -1.21
N LEU A 5 -13.66 4.72 -1.91
CA LEU A 5 -12.88 4.32 -3.06
C LEU A 5 -13.50 5.00 -4.29
N SER A 6 -12.80 6.00 -4.84
CA SER A 6 -13.35 6.80 -5.95
C SER A 6 -13.41 6.00 -7.26
N LYS A 7 -14.26 6.49 -8.18
CA LYS A 7 -14.41 6.04 -9.59
C LYS A 7 -15.15 4.73 -9.88
N ARG A 8 -15.87 4.13 -8.91
CA ARG A 8 -16.75 2.98 -9.19
C ARG A 8 -18.21 3.42 -9.32
N ARG A 9 -18.96 2.73 -10.21
CA ARG A 9 -20.40 2.94 -10.44
C ARG A 9 -21.25 2.69 -9.18
N ARG A 10 -20.72 1.90 -8.24
CA ARG A 10 -21.28 1.66 -6.90
C ARG A 10 -20.36 2.30 -5.87
N GLU A 11 -20.93 3.00 -4.90
CA GLU A 11 -20.16 3.51 -3.78
C GLU A 11 -19.50 2.37 -3.02
N ASP A 12 -18.18 2.38 -2.95
CA ASP A 12 -17.38 1.38 -2.25
C ASP A 12 -16.53 2.10 -1.22
N TYR A 13 -16.45 1.54 -0.02
CA TYR A 13 -15.76 2.12 1.12
C TYR A 13 -14.82 1.09 1.72
N ARG A 14 -13.72 1.56 2.31
CA ARG A 14 -12.81 0.72 3.09
C ARG A 14 -12.61 1.30 4.49
N LEU A 15 -12.62 0.43 5.50
CA LEU A 15 -12.12 0.76 6.82
C LEU A 15 -10.59 0.96 6.79
N ILE A 16 -10.14 2.10 7.31
CA ILE A 16 -8.75 2.38 7.62
C ILE A 16 -8.66 2.67 9.12
N ILE A 17 -7.73 1.97 9.76
CA ILE A 17 -7.33 2.18 11.14
C ILE A 17 -5.96 2.87 11.09
N ILE A 18 -5.88 4.04 11.72
CA ILE A 18 -4.65 4.82 11.83
C ILE A 18 -4.11 4.55 13.24
N PRO A 19 -2.87 4.04 13.39
CA PRO A 19 -2.25 3.81 14.69
C PRO A 19 -2.22 5.07 15.55
N GLU A 20 -2.33 4.91 16.87
CA GLU A 20 -2.39 6.02 17.83
C GLU A 20 -1.10 6.87 17.86
N VAL A 21 0.04 6.27 17.49
CA VAL A 21 1.32 7.00 17.34
C VAL A 21 1.25 8.12 16.28
N ILE A 22 0.28 8.07 15.38
CA ILE A 22 0.05 9.12 14.39
C ILE A 22 -0.91 10.15 14.99
N ASP A 23 -0.36 11.31 15.36
CA ASP A 23 -1.12 12.48 15.75
C ASP A 23 -1.91 13.03 14.55
N ARG A 24 -3.23 12.77 14.56
CA ARG A 24 -4.14 13.18 13.49
C ARG A 24 -4.31 14.68 13.43
N ASP A 25 -4.30 15.37 14.57
CA ASP A 25 -4.55 16.81 14.63
C ASP A 25 -3.40 17.59 13.98
N ARG A 26 -2.18 17.07 14.09
CA ARG A 26 -1.03 17.58 13.32
C ARG A 26 -1.10 17.30 11.82
N CYS A 27 -1.78 16.22 11.43
CA CYS A 27 -1.85 15.78 10.03
C CYS A 27 -2.96 16.50 9.25
N ILE A 28 -4.04 16.95 9.91
CA ILE A 28 -5.19 17.60 9.26
C ILE A 28 -4.77 18.85 8.48
N PRO A 29 -4.01 19.82 9.04
CA PRO A 29 -3.60 21.01 8.30
C PRO A 29 -2.74 20.72 7.07
N ILE A 30 -1.96 19.64 7.10
CA ILE A 30 -1.13 19.20 5.97
C ILE A 30 -2.01 18.70 4.81
N CYS A 31 -3.14 18.09 5.16
CA CYS A 31 -4.10 17.50 4.24
C CYS A 31 -5.16 18.51 3.76
N ASP A 32 -5.31 19.67 4.41
CA ASP A 32 -6.31 20.70 4.10
C ASP A 32 -5.93 21.52 2.86
N ILE A 33 -5.84 20.82 1.73
CA ILE A 33 -5.58 21.35 0.40
C ILE A 33 -6.43 20.56 -0.60
N GLY A 34 -6.66 21.13 -1.79
CA GLY A 34 -7.43 20.43 -2.83
C GLY A 34 -6.87 19.04 -3.17
N GLU A 35 -7.77 18.06 -3.38
CA GLU A 35 -7.44 16.63 -3.56
C GLU A 35 -6.32 16.39 -4.59
N GLY A 36 -6.40 17.05 -5.75
CA GLY A 36 -5.37 16.94 -6.79
C GLY A 36 -3.98 17.40 -6.33
N LYS A 37 -3.92 18.50 -5.56
CA LYS A 37 -2.67 19.00 -4.99
C LYS A 37 -2.14 18.05 -3.92
N LEU A 38 -3.02 17.49 -3.09
CA LEU A 38 -2.66 16.50 -2.07
C LEU A 38 -2.04 15.25 -2.70
N ILE A 39 -2.69 14.68 -3.71
CA ILE A 39 -2.19 13.50 -4.43
C ILE A 39 -0.80 13.76 -5.02
N ASN A 40 -0.61 14.93 -5.67
CA ASN A 40 0.68 15.28 -6.26
C ASN A 40 1.75 15.49 -5.18
N ARG A 41 1.44 16.16 -4.07
CA ARG A 41 2.36 16.32 -2.94
C ARG A 41 2.82 14.97 -2.39
N VAL A 42 1.89 14.04 -2.19
CA VAL A 42 2.21 12.68 -1.72
C VAL A 42 3.10 11.94 -2.71
N LYS A 43 2.80 12.00 -4.02
CA LYS A 43 3.63 11.38 -5.07
C LYS A 43 5.04 11.97 -5.09
N THR A 44 5.16 13.29 -5.07
CA THR A 44 6.46 13.99 -5.08
C THR A 44 7.26 13.67 -3.82
N PHE A 45 6.62 13.62 -2.65
CA PHE A 45 7.27 13.22 -1.41
C PHE A 45 7.80 11.78 -1.48
N CYS A 46 6.98 10.83 -1.97
CA CYS A 46 7.41 9.43 -2.12
C CYS A 46 8.62 9.30 -3.06
N ARG A 47 8.59 10.05 -4.18
CA ARG A 47 9.67 10.02 -5.17
C ARG A 47 10.94 10.67 -4.65
N SER A 48 10.85 11.81 -3.98
CA SER A 48 12.01 12.54 -3.47
C SER A 48 12.65 11.86 -2.26
N LYS A 49 11.85 11.43 -1.29
CA LYS A 49 12.34 10.86 -0.04
C LYS A 49 12.74 9.40 -0.14
N TYR A 50 11.96 8.60 -0.88
CA TYR A 50 12.11 7.13 -0.91
C TYR A 50 12.46 6.58 -2.30
N ARG A 51 12.61 7.45 -3.31
CA ARG A 51 12.85 7.06 -4.72
C ARG A 51 11.81 6.08 -5.27
N THR A 52 10.62 6.07 -4.68
CA THR A 52 9.56 5.08 -4.97
C THR A 52 8.24 5.76 -5.33
N ASN A 53 7.27 4.99 -5.83
CA ASN A 53 5.93 5.50 -6.11
C ASN A 53 4.93 5.04 -5.03
N THR A 54 3.73 5.62 -5.05
CA THR A 54 2.69 5.33 -4.04
C THR A 54 2.17 3.89 -4.08
N HIS A 55 2.27 3.22 -5.24
CA HIS A 55 1.84 1.83 -5.40
C HIS A 55 2.86 0.86 -4.82
N SER A 56 4.15 1.18 -4.91
CA SER A 56 5.21 0.41 -4.26
C SER A 56 5.03 0.38 -2.74
N LEU A 57 4.58 1.47 -2.11
CA LEU A 57 4.25 1.47 -0.67
C LEU A 57 3.10 0.51 -0.33
N ARG A 58 2.07 0.43 -1.19
CA ARG A 58 0.97 -0.54 -1.04
C ARG A 58 1.51 -1.96 -1.07
N TYR A 59 2.42 -2.28 -1.99
CA TYR A 59 2.99 -3.62 -2.06
C TYR A 59 3.99 -3.91 -0.96
N ALA A 60 4.79 -2.94 -0.51
CA ALA A 60 5.64 -3.10 0.67
C ALA A 60 4.82 -3.52 1.90
N PHE A 61 3.64 -2.89 2.10
CA PHE A 61 2.71 -3.29 3.15
C PHE A 61 2.15 -4.70 2.96
N ILE A 62 1.74 -5.05 1.74
CA ILE A 62 1.26 -6.40 1.41
C ILE A 62 2.33 -7.46 1.68
N THR A 63 3.55 -7.25 1.18
CA THR A 63 4.69 -8.16 1.40
C THR A 63 5.02 -8.28 2.88
N HIS A 64 4.97 -7.19 3.64
CA HIS A 64 5.15 -7.24 5.09
C HIS A 64 4.10 -8.15 5.75
N LEU A 65 2.82 -8.02 5.42
CA LEU A 65 1.76 -8.89 5.97
C LEU A 65 1.95 -10.36 5.56
N LEU A 66 2.38 -10.63 4.32
CA LEU A 66 2.69 -11.99 3.88
C LEU A 66 3.84 -12.61 4.69
N LYS A 67 4.90 -11.84 4.95
CA LYS A 67 6.01 -12.26 5.82
C LYS A 67 5.58 -12.53 7.26
N GLN A 68 4.47 -11.95 7.71
CA GLN A 68 3.84 -12.24 8.99
C GLN A 68 2.83 -13.41 8.92
N ASN A 69 2.85 -14.20 7.84
CA ASN A 69 1.94 -15.33 7.61
C ASN A 69 0.45 -14.96 7.60
N VAL A 70 0.10 -13.71 7.30
CA VAL A 70 -1.30 -13.30 7.16
C VAL A 70 -1.88 -13.90 5.89
N ASN A 71 -3.04 -14.55 6.00
CA ASN A 71 -3.70 -15.18 4.87
C ASN A 71 -4.00 -14.19 3.73
N LEU A 72 -3.68 -14.57 2.49
CA LEU A 72 -3.81 -13.73 1.31
C LEU A 72 -5.25 -13.23 1.07
N SER A 73 -6.27 -14.03 1.37
CA SER A 73 -7.67 -13.64 1.24
C SER A 73 -8.02 -12.51 2.21
N ILE A 74 -7.44 -12.53 3.43
CA ILE A 74 -7.58 -11.45 4.41
C ILE A 74 -6.88 -10.19 3.90
N ILE A 75 -5.64 -10.32 3.42
CA ILE A 75 -4.89 -9.19 2.84
C ILE A 75 -5.68 -8.57 1.67
N ALA A 76 -6.31 -9.37 0.82
CA ALA A 76 -7.14 -8.89 -0.27
C ALA A 76 -8.39 -8.12 0.21
N LYS A 77 -9.03 -8.55 1.30
CA LYS A 77 -10.13 -7.79 1.93
C LYS A 77 -9.64 -6.49 2.55
N ILE A 78 -8.51 -6.51 3.26
CA ILE A 78 -7.85 -5.30 3.81
C ILE A 78 -7.52 -4.35 2.66
N THR A 79 -7.00 -4.86 1.54
CA THR A 79 -6.54 -4.07 0.40
C THR A 79 -7.59 -3.89 -0.72
N LYS A 80 -8.84 -4.31 -0.50
CA LYS A 80 -9.96 -4.19 -1.45
C LYS A 80 -9.60 -4.62 -2.89
N HIS A 81 -8.78 -5.65 -3.03
CA HIS A 81 -8.57 -6.28 -4.32
C HIS A 81 -9.76 -7.18 -4.63
N SER A 82 -10.29 -7.08 -5.86
CA SER A 82 -11.39 -7.93 -6.34
C SER A 82 -10.92 -9.33 -6.71
N ARG A 83 -9.66 -9.47 -7.13
CA ARG A 83 -9.02 -10.74 -7.51
C ARG A 83 -7.69 -10.87 -6.78
N LEU A 84 -7.41 -12.08 -6.29
CA LEU A 84 -6.16 -12.41 -5.58
C LEU A 84 -4.95 -12.37 -6.52
N ASP A 85 -5.16 -12.71 -7.80
CA ASP A 85 -4.13 -12.74 -8.84
C ASP A 85 -3.31 -11.44 -8.91
N HIS A 86 -3.95 -10.29 -8.72
CA HIS A 86 -3.28 -8.97 -8.73
C HIS A 86 -2.28 -8.77 -7.59
N ILE A 87 -2.46 -9.50 -6.49
CA ILE A 87 -1.51 -9.52 -5.39
C ILE A 87 -0.44 -10.56 -5.69
N LEU A 88 -0.86 -11.79 -6.05
CA LEU A 88 0.00 -12.93 -6.31
C LEU A 88 1.12 -12.60 -7.29
N THR A 89 0.80 -12.14 -8.50
CA THR A 89 1.79 -11.88 -9.55
C THR A 89 2.93 -11.00 -9.05
N TYR A 90 2.59 -9.88 -8.42
CA TYR A 90 3.61 -8.91 -7.96
C TYR A 90 4.41 -9.45 -6.78
N THR A 91 3.75 -10.13 -5.83
CA THR A 91 4.43 -10.68 -4.65
C THR A 91 5.33 -11.84 -5.00
N GLN A 92 4.89 -12.74 -5.88
CA GLN A 92 5.66 -13.89 -6.35
C GLN A 92 6.90 -13.45 -7.12
N GLU A 93 6.77 -12.47 -8.01
CA GLU A 93 7.92 -11.93 -8.76
C GLU A 93 8.98 -11.34 -7.82
N LYS A 94 8.56 -10.56 -6.82
CA LYS A 94 9.48 -9.94 -5.85
C LYS A 94 10.13 -10.94 -4.89
N GLU A 95 9.38 -11.95 -4.47
CA GLU A 95 9.92 -13.04 -3.64
C GLU A 95 10.88 -13.91 -4.44
N ALA A 96 10.56 -14.25 -5.69
CA ALA A 96 11.46 -15.00 -6.58
C ALA A 96 12.76 -14.23 -6.84
N GLU A 97 12.69 -12.91 -7.10
CA GLU A 97 13.86 -12.04 -7.25
C GLU A 97 14.73 -12.04 -5.98
N ARG A 98 14.10 -12.03 -4.79
CA ARG A 98 14.86 -12.08 -3.53
C ARG A 98 15.57 -13.41 -3.37
N ILE A 99 14.86 -14.54 -3.52
CA ILE A 99 15.44 -15.88 -3.38
C ILE A 99 16.59 -16.05 -4.35
N LEU A 100 16.42 -15.63 -5.61
CA LEU A 100 17.49 -15.72 -6.62
C LEU A 100 18.75 -14.94 -6.22
N ARG A 101 18.60 -13.77 -5.56
CA ARG A 101 19.74 -13.00 -5.05
C ARG A 101 20.43 -13.71 -3.88
N GLU A 102 19.64 -14.28 -2.97
CA GLU A 102 20.15 -15.05 -1.83
C GLU A 102 20.96 -16.27 -2.32
N GLU A 103 20.47 -17.00 -3.33
CA GLU A 103 21.19 -18.14 -3.92
C GLU A 103 22.50 -17.74 -4.62
N VAL A 104 22.56 -16.58 -5.27
CA VAL A 104 23.78 -16.11 -5.96
C VAL A 104 24.82 -15.54 -4.98
N GLU A 105 24.40 -14.98 -3.85
CA GLU A 105 25.31 -14.43 -2.83
C GLU A 105 25.91 -15.49 -1.90
N TYR A 106 25.23 -16.62 -1.71
CA TYR A 106 25.67 -17.71 -0.83
C TYR A 106 25.99 -19.04 -1.55
N GLY A 107 25.86 -19.07 -2.88
CA GLY A 107 26.18 -20.23 -3.74
C GLY A 107 27.59 -20.25 -4.29
#